data_AF-K4RB15-F1
#
_entry.id   AF-K4RB15-F1
#
_cell.length_a   1.000
_cell.length_b   1.000
_cell.length_c   1.000
_cell.angle_alpha   90.00
_cell.angle_beta   90.00
_cell.angle_gamma   90.00
#
_symmetry.space_group_name_H-M   'P 1'
#
loop_
_entity.id
_entity.type
_entity.pdbx_description
1 polymer ?
#
loop_
_entity_poly.entity_id
_entity_poly.type
_entity_poly.pdbx_seq_one_letter_code
_entity_poly.pdbx_strand_id
1 'polypeptide(L)'
;MIESDDSALEIVAAEGIPEGEVRVTRWFKGSVVMGGDPKVTWEMEDGRLKLRMKCSGVVADCAAKHLIEVPRGISVQVQEGDGSVRARGFEDALNIRTGDGSVHVTDSTGPLRVQTGDGSVRAEVDSREVRAQTGDGSVKLELGVVPDLVESRTGDGSVTIEVPRATYRVSTQTGDGGVDVSVPRDEASGHVIGARTGDGKVTVRTAN
;
A
#
# COMPACT_ATOMS: atom_id res chain seq x y z
N MET A 1 8.44 -3.94 12.39
CA MET A 1 6.98 -3.74 12.22
C MET A 1 6.64 -2.31 12.62
N ILE A 2 5.74 -1.66 11.91
CA ILE A 2 5.27 -0.29 12.16
C ILE A 2 3.77 -0.36 12.42
N GLU A 3 3.31 0.21 13.52
CA GLU A 3 1.90 0.35 13.87
C GLU A 3 1.57 1.83 14.05
N SER A 4 0.49 2.30 13.44
CA SER A 4 -0.01 3.67 13.55
C SER A 4 -1.53 3.66 13.68
N ASP A 5 -2.08 4.56 14.48
CA ASP A 5 -3.54 4.72 14.58
C ASP A 5 -4.06 5.54 13.38
N ASP A 6 -3.74 6.84 13.29
CA ASP A 6 -4.35 7.72 12.26
C ASP A 6 -3.33 8.65 11.56
N SER A 7 -2.03 8.37 11.69
CA SER A 7 -1.01 9.24 11.10
C SER A 7 -0.81 8.96 9.62
N ALA A 8 -0.64 10.02 8.82
CA ALA A 8 -0.09 9.86 7.49
C ALA A 8 1.36 9.36 7.59
N LEU A 9 1.64 8.19 7.02
CA LEU A 9 2.97 7.56 7.04
C LEU A 9 3.67 7.76 5.70
N GLU A 10 4.93 8.16 5.76
CA GLU A 10 5.88 8.11 4.66
C GLU A 10 7.03 7.21 5.09
N ILE A 11 7.22 6.08 4.44
CA ILE A 11 8.16 5.04 4.84
C ILE A 11 9.18 4.86 3.73
N VAL A 12 10.46 4.97 4.07
CA VAL A 12 11.56 4.97 3.10
C VAL A 12 12.60 3.95 3.53
N ALA A 13 12.89 2.98 2.68
CA ALA A 13 14.11 2.19 2.80
C ALA A 13 15.29 3.06 2.37
N ALA A 14 16.09 3.50 3.33
CA ALA A 14 17.13 4.51 3.15
C ALA A 14 18.54 3.92 3.34
N GLU A 15 19.50 4.49 2.63
CA GLU A 15 20.91 4.22 2.86
C GLU A 15 21.40 4.89 4.15
N GLY A 16 22.42 4.32 4.79
CA GLY A 16 23.04 4.91 5.98
C GLY A 16 22.19 4.85 7.26
N ILE A 17 21.15 4.00 7.28
CA ILE A 17 20.46 3.58 8.50
C ILE A 17 21.07 2.23 8.93
N PRO A 18 21.74 2.14 10.10
CA PRO A 18 22.27 0.89 10.61
C PRO A 18 21.17 -0.16 10.86
N GLU A 19 21.51 -1.44 10.71
CA GLU A 19 20.59 -2.53 11.06
C GLU A 19 20.14 -2.41 12.53
N GLY A 20 18.84 -2.58 12.78
CA GLY A 20 18.25 -2.41 14.11
C GLY A 20 17.92 -0.96 14.49
N GLU A 21 18.28 0.04 13.68
CA GLU A 21 17.91 1.43 13.87
C GLU A 21 16.79 1.87 12.93
N VAL A 22 16.04 2.89 13.34
CA VAL A 22 15.08 3.61 12.50
C VAL A 22 15.18 5.10 12.80
N ARG A 23 14.96 5.96 11.81
CA ARG A 23 14.82 7.41 12.01
C ARG A 23 13.37 7.81 11.81
N VAL A 24 12.85 8.59 12.75
CA VAL A 24 11.46 9.06 12.71
C VAL A 24 11.44 10.58 12.78
N THR A 25 10.96 11.21 11.71
CA THR A 25 10.64 12.64 11.70
C THR A 25 9.14 12.81 11.81
N ARG A 26 8.69 13.62 12.77
CA ARG A 26 7.27 13.83 13.07
C ARG A 26 6.86 15.27 12.81
N TRP A 27 5.69 15.44 12.20
CA TRP A 27 4.99 16.72 12.12
C TRP A 27 3.63 16.57 12.76
N PHE A 28 3.27 17.54 13.59
CA PHE A 28 2.01 17.54 14.30
C PHE A 28 1.37 18.92 14.24
N LYS A 29 0.09 18.96 13.87
CA LYS A 29 -0.76 20.15 13.96
C LYS A 29 -2.05 19.74 14.66
N GLY A 30 -2.42 20.45 15.71
CA GLY A 30 -3.65 20.20 16.43
C GLY A 30 -4.24 21.48 16.99
N SER A 31 -5.54 21.67 16.80
CA SER A 31 -6.31 22.70 17.50
C SER A 31 -7.48 22.03 18.23
N VAL A 32 -7.60 22.30 19.53
CA VAL A 32 -8.68 21.79 20.37
C VAL A 32 -9.32 22.99 21.07
N VAL A 33 -10.64 23.16 20.93
CA VAL A 33 -11.37 24.28 21.57
C VAL A 33 -11.79 23.93 23.01
N MET A 34 -12.22 22.69 23.26
CA MET A 34 -12.45 22.15 24.61
C MET A 34 -12.11 20.65 24.66
N GLY A 35 -11.10 20.27 25.45
CA GLY A 35 -10.62 18.89 25.54
C GLY A 35 -9.21 18.81 26.12
N GLY A 36 -8.57 17.64 25.97
CA GLY A 36 -7.17 17.46 26.34
C GLY A 36 -6.25 17.92 25.22
N ASP A 37 -5.08 18.46 25.58
CA ASP A 37 -4.03 18.76 24.60
C ASP A 37 -3.73 17.51 23.78
N PRO A 38 -3.66 17.62 22.45
CA PRO A 38 -3.41 16.46 21.63
C PRO A 38 -2.00 15.93 21.86
N LYS A 39 -1.89 14.60 21.97
CA LYS A 39 -0.64 13.93 22.31
C LYS A 39 -0.30 12.91 21.23
N VAL A 40 0.88 13.08 20.65
CA VAL A 40 1.51 12.08 19.78
C VAL A 40 2.61 11.40 20.58
N THR A 41 2.45 10.10 20.80
CA THR A 41 3.44 9.27 21.50
C THR A 41 3.98 8.23 20.56
N TRP A 42 5.25 7.87 20.74
CA TRP A 42 5.86 6.76 20.02
C TRP A 42 6.58 5.83 21.01
N GLU A 43 6.64 4.57 20.67
CA GLU A 43 7.34 3.53 21.44
C GLU A 43 8.02 2.56 20.48
N MET A 44 9.23 2.12 20.83
CA MET A 44 9.96 1.09 20.11
C MET A 44 10.20 -0.09 21.06
N GLU A 45 9.62 -1.24 20.74
CA GLU A 45 9.67 -2.44 21.57
C GLU A 45 9.74 -3.69 20.68
N ASP A 46 10.73 -4.58 20.88
CA ASP A 46 10.88 -5.85 20.16
C ASP A 46 10.76 -5.75 18.63
N GLY A 47 11.41 -4.74 18.02
CA GLY A 47 11.34 -4.54 16.56
C GLY A 47 10.00 -3.97 16.07
N ARG A 48 9.14 -3.47 16.98
CA ARG A 48 7.87 -2.81 16.68
C ARG A 48 7.91 -1.32 17.05
N LEU A 49 7.70 -0.47 16.05
CA LEU A 49 7.49 0.96 16.23
C LEU A 49 5.98 1.22 16.33
N LYS A 50 5.51 1.62 17.50
CA LYS A 50 4.10 1.98 17.75
C LYS A 50 3.97 3.50 17.77
N LEU A 51 3.13 4.05 16.90
CA LEU A 51 2.81 5.47 16.80
C LEU A 51 1.35 5.64 17.23
N ARG A 52 1.13 6.36 18.33
CA ARG A 52 -0.22 6.59 18.86
C ARG A 52 -0.54 8.08 18.83
N MET A 53 -1.77 8.40 18.42
CA MET A 53 -2.30 9.75 18.48
C MET A 53 -3.52 9.76 19.39
N LYS A 54 -3.47 10.59 20.43
CA LYS A 54 -4.65 10.91 21.24
C LYS A 54 -5.11 12.31 20.89
N CYS A 55 -6.25 12.39 20.21
CA CYS A 55 -6.96 13.63 19.95
C CYS A 55 -8.34 13.51 20.58
N SER A 56 -8.61 14.26 21.65
CA SER A 56 -9.88 14.17 22.39
C SER A 56 -10.40 15.57 22.73
N GLY A 57 -11.60 15.90 22.24
CA GLY A 57 -12.27 17.17 22.52
C GLY A 57 -13.51 17.41 21.65
N VAL A 58 -14.29 18.42 21.98
CA VAL A 58 -15.40 18.92 21.13
C VAL A 58 -14.80 19.91 20.13
N VAL A 59 -14.92 19.60 18.83
CA VAL A 59 -14.20 20.28 17.73
C VAL A 59 -12.68 20.16 17.92
N ALA A 60 -12.16 18.99 17.55
CA ALA A 60 -10.72 18.69 17.54
C ALA A 60 -10.31 18.33 16.11
N ASP A 61 -9.38 19.11 15.55
CA ASP A 61 -8.75 18.84 14.26
C ASP A 61 -7.28 18.55 14.53
N CYS A 62 -6.91 17.27 14.45
CA CYS A 62 -5.57 16.79 14.66
C CYS A 62 -5.08 16.10 13.39
N ALA A 63 -3.92 16.52 12.92
CA ALA A 63 -3.21 15.87 11.83
C ALA A 63 -1.78 15.55 12.28
N ALA A 64 -1.41 14.29 12.11
CA ALA A 64 -0.06 13.81 12.35
C ALA A 64 0.52 13.22 11.04
N LYS A 65 1.77 13.57 10.74
CA LYS A 65 2.55 12.96 9.67
C LYS A 65 3.85 12.41 10.25
N HIS A 66 4.22 11.20 9.86
CA HIS A 66 5.49 10.59 10.22
C HIS A 66 6.26 10.18 8.96
N LEU A 67 7.51 10.61 8.87
CA LEU A 67 8.51 10.06 7.96
C LEU A 67 9.34 9.05 8.74
N ILE A 68 9.36 7.81 8.29
CA ILE A 68 10.04 6.68 8.91
C ILE A 68 11.08 6.17 7.91
N GLU A 69 12.35 6.34 8.25
CA GLU A 69 13.46 5.81 7.48
C GLU A 69 13.95 4.52 8.13
N VAL A 70 13.97 3.44 7.35
CA VAL A 70 14.41 2.10 7.77
C VAL A 70 15.63 1.69 6.94
N PRO A 71 16.45 0.73 7.42
CA PRO A 71 17.53 0.15 6.61
C PRO A 71 17.00 -0.46 5.32
N ARG A 72 17.85 -0.51 4.28
CA ARG A 72 17.60 -1.37 3.12
C ARG A 72 17.81 -2.84 3.48
N GLY A 73 17.27 -3.74 2.66
CA GLY A 73 17.46 -5.19 2.84
C GLY A 73 16.79 -5.76 4.09
N ILE A 74 15.62 -5.21 4.45
CA ILE A 74 14.78 -5.77 5.50
C ILE A 74 13.33 -5.89 5.04
N SER A 75 12.64 -6.91 5.54
CA SER A 75 11.19 -7.03 5.38
C SER A 75 10.45 -6.09 6.34
N VAL A 76 9.43 -5.38 5.84
CA VAL A 76 8.64 -4.44 6.63
C VAL A 76 7.16 -4.80 6.63
N GLN A 77 6.57 -4.76 7.82
CA GLN A 77 5.13 -4.89 8.02
C GLN A 77 4.59 -3.57 8.58
N VAL A 78 3.52 -3.07 7.99
CA VAL A 78 2.83 -1.84 8.37
C VAL A 78 1.39 -2.19 8.73
N GLN A 79 0.95 -1.76 9.90
CA GLN A 79 -0.45 -1.70 10.28
C GLN A 79 -0.79 -0.24 10.57
N GLU A 80 -1.81 0.23 9.89
CA GLU A 80 -2.26 1.61 9.93
C GLU A 80 -3.79 1.56 10.15
N GLY A 81 -4.37 2.49 10.91
CA GLY A 81 -5.82 2.59 11.06
C GLY A 81 -6.42 3.33 9.86
N ASP A 82 -6.40 4.67 9.88
CA ASP A 82 -7.15 5.47 8.89
C ASP A 82 -6.28 6.43 8.04
N GLY A 83 -5.01 6.59 8.39
CA GLY A 83 -4.03 7.44 7.73
C GLY A 83 -3.47 6.89 6.41
N SER A 84 -3.11 7.78 5.49
CA SER A 84 -2.50 7.35 4.22
C SER A 84 -1.08 6.77 4.42
N VAL A 85 -0.74 5.71 3.68
CA VAL A 85 0.61 5.12 3.68
C VAL A 85 1.28 5.40 2.33
N ARG A 86 2.47 6.01 2.38
CA ARG A 86 3.41 6.08 1.25
C ARG A 86 4.64 5.25 1.58
N ALA A 87 5.04 4.36 0.69
CA ALA A 87 6.22 3.51 0.89
C ALA A 87 7.10 3.53 -0.36
N ARG A 88 8.42 3.60 -0.20
CA ARG A 88 9.37 3.57 -1.33
C ARG A 88 10.68 2.85 -1.01
N GLY A 89 11.29 2.26 -2.04
CA GLY A 89 12.67 1.74 -1.98
C GLY A 89 12.80 0.29 -1.49
N PHE A 90 11.72 -0.48 -1.40
CA PHE A 90 11.75 -1.79 -0.74
C PHE A 90 12.21 -2.91 -1.68
N GLU A 91 13.39 -3.47 -1.37
CA GLU A 91 13.98 -4.62 -2.09
C GLU A 91 13.53 -5.98 -1.53
N ASP A 92 13.19 -6.01 -0.25
CA ASP A 92 12.61 -7.16 0.44
C ASP A 92 11.09 -7.03 0.62
N ALA A 93 10.46 -8.03 1.24
CA ALA A 93 9.01 -8.11 1.36
C ALA A 93 8.41 -6.91 2.11
N LEU A 94 7.41 -6.27 1.49
CA LEU A 94 6.63 -5.18 2.06
C LEU A 94 5.17 -5.61 2.20
N ASN A 95 4.66 -5.59 3.44
CA ASN A 95 3.28 -5.92 3.76
C ASN A 95 2.60 -4.73 4.46
N ILE A 96 1.60 -4.13 3.81
CA ILE A 96 0.87 -2.97 4.31
C ILE A 96 -0.59 -3.37 4.54
N ARG A 97 -1.08 -3.09 5.74
CA ARG A 97 -2.50 -3.12 6.08
C ARG A 97 -2.94 -1.76 6.59
N THR A 98 -4.05 -1.27 6.08
CA THR A 98 -4.74 -0.08 6.57
C THR A 98 -6.24 -0.34 6.67
N GLY A 99 -6.95 0.36 7.55
CA GLY A 99 -8.40 0.43 7.59
C GLY A 99 -8.91 1.21 6.39
N ASP A 100 -8.85 2.54 6.42
CA ASP A 100 -9.45 3.37 5.37
C ASP A 100 -8.43 4.18 4.55
N GLY A 101 -7.15 4.14 4.96
CA GLY A 101 -6.07 4.89 4.36
C GLY A 101 -5.78 4.49 2.90
N SER A 102 -5.47 5.50 2.07
CA SER A 102 -4.90 5.24 0.74
C SER A 102 -3.46 4.76 0.83
N VAL A 103 -3.08 3.81 -0.02
CA VAL A 103 -1.72 3.25 -0.06
C VAL A 103 -1.07 3.58 -1.40
N HIS A 104 0.12 4.16 -1.35
CA HIS A 104 0.93 4.42 -2.53
C HIS A 104 2.34 3.84 -2.37
N VAL A 105 2.76 2.97 -3.29
CA VAL A 105 4.07 2.32 -3.27
C VAL A 105 4.83 2.62 -4.55
N THR A 106 6.08 3.07 -4.43
CA THR A 106 6.98 3.31 -5.56
C THR A 106 8.34 2.63 -5.36
N ASP A 107 9.14 2.55 -6.42
CA ASP A 107 10.58 2.21 -6.36
C ASP A 107 10.87 0.93 -5.55
N SER A 108 10.00 -0.08 -5.65
CA SER A 108 10.12 -1.32 -4.87
C SER A 108 10.21 -2.53 -5.79
N THR A 109 11.09 -3.46 -5.47
CA THR A 109 11.39 -4.66 -6.28
C THR A 109 11.04 -5.95 -5.54
N GLY A 110 10.93 -5.90 -4.21
CA GLY A 110 10.57 -7.05 -3.38
C GLY A 110 9.09 -7.45 -3.49
N PRO A 111 8.69 -8.61 -2.93
CA PRO A 111 7.29 -9.02 -2.88
C PRO A 111 6.41 -7.99 -2.17
N LEU A 112 5.30 -7.60 -2.80
CA LEU A 112 4.39 -6.58 -2.28
C LEU A 112 3.04 -7.18 -1.91
N ARG A 113 2.59 -6.93 -0.68
CA ARG A 113 1.22 -7.21 -0.24
C ARG A 113 0.60 -5.95 0.34
N VAL A 114 -0.54 -5.54 -0.20
CA VAL A 114 -1.31 -4.39 0.29
C VAL A 114 -2.76 -4.82 0.55
N GLN A 115 -3.27 -4.43 1.70
CA GLN A 115 -4.68 -4.60 2.07
C GLN A 115 -5.19 -3.29 2.68
N THR A 116 -6.34 -2.84 2.20
CA THR A 116 -7.09 -1.71 2.76
C THR A 116 -8.58 -2.08 2.83
N GLY A 117 -9.33 -1.45 3.72
CA GLY A 117 -10.79 -1.49 3.79
C GLY A 117 -11.37 -0.62 2.69
N ASP A 118 -11.31 0.70 2.82
CA ASP A 118 -11.98 1.60 1.87
C ASP A 118 -11.01 2.42 0.99
N GLY A 119 -9.73 2.40 1.34
CA GLY A 119 -8.69 3.17 0.67
C GLY A 119 -8.38 2.68 -0.75
N SER A 120 -7.89 3.60 -1.59
CA SER A 120 -7.35 3.24 -2.91
C SER A 120 -5.90 2.78 -2.81
N VAL A 121 -5.54 1.80 -3.64
CA VAL A 121 -4.18 1.26 -3.75
C VAL A 121 -3.57 1.67 -5.09
N ARG A 122 -2.41 2.32 -5.05
CA ARG A 122 -1.61 2.62 -6.25
C ARG A 122 -0.17 2.15 -6.07
N ALA A 123 0.29 1.25 -6.93
CA ALA A 123 1.68 0.77 -6.90
C ALA A 123 2.35 0.96 -8.28
N GLU A 124 3.52 1.58 -8.28
CA GLU A 124 4.42 1.76 -9.43
C GLU A 124 5.74 1.05 -9.08
N VAL A 125 5.86 -0.23 -9.44
CA VAL A 125 6.87 -1.12 -8.84
C VAL A 125 7.50 -2.07 -9.87
N ASP A 126 8.73 -2.49 -9.58
CA ASP A 126 9.48 -3.52 -10.33
C ASP A 126 9.42 -4.87 -9.61
N SER A 127 8.27 -5.19 -9.02
CA SER A 127 8.06 -6.41 -8.26
C SER A 127 7.57 -7.56 -9.13
N ARG A 128 8.09 -8.77 -8.86
CA ARG A 128 7.64 -10.00 -9.52
C ARG A 128 6.41 -10.64 -8.86
N GLU A 129 6.06 -10.21 -7.64
CA GLU A 129 4.92 -10.73 -6.88
C GLU A 129 4.17 -9.60 -6.20
N VAL A 130 2.94 -9.34 -6.65
CA VAL A 130 2.08 -8.28 -6.11
C VAL A 130 0.72 -8.86 -5.73
N ARG A 131 0.30 -8.63 -4.48
CA ARG A 131 -1.08 -8.87 -4.02
C ARG A 131 -1.68 -7.58 -3.49
N ALA A 132 -2.78 -7.12 -4.07
CA ALA A 132 -3.48 -5.92 -3.66
C ALA A 132 -4.96 -6.22 -3.38
N GLN A 133 -5.45 -5.78 -2.23
CA GLN A 133 -6.86 -5.92 -1.87
C GLN A 133 -7.39 -4.62 -1.27
N THR A 134 -8.58 -4.25 -1.68
CA THR A 134 -9.40 -3.20 -1.08
C THR A 134 -10.86 -3.68 -1.01
N GLY A 135 -11.66 -3.11 -0.13
CA GLY A 135 -13.11 -3.27 -0.07
C GLY A 135 -13.77 -2.35 -1.10
N ASP A 136 -13.69 -1.04 -0.90
CA ASP A 136 -14.46 -0.10 -1.75
C ASP A 136 -13.57 0.76 -2.67
N GLY A 137 -12.26 0.79 -2.40
CA GLY A 137 -11.31 1.59 -3.17
C GLY A 137 -10.97 1.00 -4.54
N SER A 138 -10.27 1.79 -5.36
CA SER A 138 -9.74 1.31 -6.64
C SER A 138 -8.30 0.79 -6.49
N VAL A 139 -7.93 -0.17 -7.34
CA VAL A 139 -6.58 -0.73 -7.41
C VAL A 139 -5.95 -0.35 -8.74
N LYS A 140 -4.82 0.36 -8.70
CA LYS A 140 -3.99 0.67 -9.87
C LYS A 140 -2.58 0.11 -9.67
N LEU A 141 -2.18 -0.83 -10.52
CA LEU A 141 -0.85 -1.45 -10.49
C LEU A 141 -0.15 -1.14 -11.82
N GLU A 142 1.03 -0.55 -11.74
CA GLU A 142 1.92 -0.28 -12.87
C GLU A 142 3.24 -1.03 -12.61
N LEU A 143 3.47 -2.11 -13.36
CA LEU A 143 4.61 -2.99 -13.15
C LEU A 143 5.66 -2.75 -14.23
N GLY A 144 6.90 -2.44 -13.82
CA GLY A 144 8.01 -2.17 -14.74
C GLY A 144 8.74 -3.42 -15.24
N VAL A 145 8.54 -4.57 -14.57
CA VAL A 145 9.08 -5.88 -14.97
C VAL A 145 7.96 -6.90 -15.17
N VAL A 146 8.23 -7.97 -15.92
CA VAL A 146 7.27 -9.06 -16.14
C VAL A 146 7.03 -9.78 -14.81
N PRO A 147 5.82 -9.73 -14.23
CA PRO A 147 5.54 -10.37 -12.95
C PRO A 147 5.39 -11.88 -13.09
N ASP A 148 5.72 -12.62 -12.03
CA ASP A 148 5.36 -14.03 -11.90
C ASP A 148 3.91 -14.16 -11.40
N LEU A 149 3.51 -13.28 -10.48
CA LEU A 149 2.16 -13.27 -9.92
C LEU A 149 1.66 -11.84 -9.65
N VAL A 150 0.46 -11.54 -10.14
CA VAL A 150 -0.34 -10.40 -9.72
C VAL A 150 -1.72 -10.90 -9.30
N GLU A 151 -2.13 -10.61 -8.07
CA GLU A 151 -3.50 -10.80 -7.61
C GLU A 151 -4.07 -9.49 -7.09
N SER A 152 -5.17 -9.03 -7.69
CA SER A 152 -5.88 -7.83 -7.25
C SER A 152 -7.35 -8.12 -7.01
N ARG A 153 -7.89 -7.62 -5.89
CA ARG A 153 -9.32 -7.72 -5.55
C ARG A 153 -9.85 -6.38 -5.04
N THR A 154 -11.03 -6.00 -5.48
CA THR A 154 -11.85 -4.92 -4.91
C THR A 154 -13.31 -5.38 -4.82
N GLY A 155 -14.10 -4.78 -3.94
CA GLY A 155 -15.55 -4.92 -3.86
C GLY A 155 -16.22 -4.00 -4.86
N ASP A 156 -16.09 -2.68 -4.71
CA ASP A 156 -16.86 -1.70 -5.50
C ASP A 156 -15.99 -0.76 -6.37
N GLY A 157 -14.68 -0.99 -6.40
CA GLY A 157 -13.74 -0.20 -7.18
C GLY A 157 -13.40 -0.77 -8.55
N SER A 158 -12.65 0.01 -9.33
CA SER A 158 -12.05 -0.48 -10.57
C SER A 158 -10.65 -1.04 -10.33
N VAL A 159 -10.28 -2.04 -11.13
CA VAL A 159 -8.94 -2.64 -11.15
C VAL A 159 -8.27 -2.28 -12.46
N THR A 160 -7.11 -1.65 -12.41
CA THR A 160 -6.26 -1.39 -13.58
C THR A 160 -4.87 -1.97 -13.33
N ILE A 161 -4.42 -2.83 -14.24
CA ILE A 161 -3.10 -3.46 -14.22
C ILE A 161 -2.39 -3.15 -15.52
N GLU A 162 -1.23 -2.53 -15.43
CA GLU A 162 -0.32 -2.26 -16.53
C GLU A 162 0.95 -3.10 -16.35
N VAL A 163 1.30 -3.89 -17.35
CA VAL A 163 2.44 -4.83 -17.32
C VAL A 163 3.28 -4.73 -18.58
N PRO A 164 4.55 -5.17 -18.58
CA PRO A 164 5.35 -5.18 -19.80
C PRO A 164 4.81 -6.16 -20.86
N ARG A 165 5.32 -6.06 -22.09
CA ARG A 165 4.98 -6.99 -23.17
C ARG A 165 5.48 -8.40 -22.85
N ALA A 166 4.56 -9.30 -22.54
CA ALA A 166 4.79 -10.73 -22.42
C ALA A 166 3.45 -11.48 -22.62
N THR A 167 3.48 -12.80 -22.52
CA THR A 167 2.27 -13.63 -22.55
C THR A 167 1.88 -14.04 -21.14
N TYR A 168 0.62 -13.84 -20.78
CA TYR A 168 0.13 -14.03 -19.41
C TYR A 168 -1.01 -15.04 -19.33
N ARG A 169 -1.08 -15.79 -18.22
CA ARG A 169 -2.29 -16.48 -17.81
C ARG A 169 -3.18 -15.49 -17.07
N VAL A 170 -4.28 -15.08 -17.67
CA VAL A 170 -5.13 -14.00 -17.15
C VAL A 170 -6.49 -14.54 -16.69
N SER A 171 -6.83 -14.32 -15.43
CA SER A 171 -8.15 -14.62 -14.86
C SER A 171 -8.80 -13.34 -14.35
N THR A 172 -9.92 -12.96 -14.95
CA THR A 172 -10.66 -11.74 -14.61
C THR A 172 -12.09 -12.05 -14.20
N GLN A 173 -12.61 -11.34 -13.20
CA GLN A 173 -14.01 -11.41 -12.80
C GLN A 173 -14.52 -10.02 -12.43
N THR A 174 -15.73 -9.69 -12.88
CA THR A 174 -16.50 -8.53 -12.41
C THR A 174 -17.93 -9.01 -12.14
N GLY A 175 -18.60 -8.50 -11.13
CA GLY A 175 -20.03 -8.72 -10.92
C GLY A 175 -20.82 -7.84 -11.86
N ASP A 176 -20.72 -6.52 -11.66
CA ASP A 176 -21.31 -5.49 -12.50
C ASP A 176 -20.22 -4.58 -13.07
N GLY A 177 -20.09 -4.53 -14.40
CA GLY A 177 -19.05 -3.73 -15.06
C GLY A 177 -18.47 -4.38 -16.31
N GLY A 178 -17.32 -3.87 -16.74
CA GLY A 178 -16.65 -4.29 -17.97
C GLY A 178 -15.29 -4.93 -17.71
N VAL A 179 -14.90 -5.86 -18.58
CA VAL A 179 -13.55 -6.43 -18.60
C VAL A 179 -12.87 -6.03 -19.92
N ASP A 180 -11.67 -5.48 -19.83
CA ASP A 180 -10.85 -5.04 -20.96
C ASP A 180 -9.44 -5.59 -20.80
N VAL A 181 -9.09 -6.59 -21.61
CA VAL A 181 -7.79 -7.27 -21.56
C VAL A 181 -7.13 -7.21 -22.92
N SER A 182 -5.99 -6.54 -23.00
CA SER A 182 -5.26 -6.29 -24.26
C SER A 182 -3.85 -6.90 -24.30
N VAL A 183 -3.42 -7.59 -23.24
CA VAL A 183 -2.14 -8.32 -23.22
C VAL A 183 -2.26 -9.67 -23.98
N PRO A 184 -1.16 -10.19 -24.56
CA PRO A 184 -1.11 -11.56 -25.05
C PRO A 184 -1.42 -12.58 -23.95
N ARG A 185 -2.21 -13.63 -24.28
CA ARG A 185 -2.71 -14.61 -23.31
C ARG A 185 -2.37 -16.05 -23.69
N ASP A 186 -2.00 -16.84 -22.70
CA ASP A 186 -1.79 -18.29 -22.80
C ASP A 186 -2.05 -18.96 -21.45
N GLU A 187 -2.95 -19.94 -21.43
CA GLU A 187 -3.25 -20.74 -20.24
C GLU A 187 -2.06 -21.59 -19.77
N ALA A 188 -1.03 -21.80 -20.58
CA ALA A 188 0.21 -22.47 -20.19
C ALA A 188 1.26 -21.50 -19.60
N SER A 189 1.04 -20.18 -19.65
CA SER A 189 2.01 -19.21 -19.17
C SER A 189 2.30 -19.35 -17.66
N GLY A 190 3.56 -19.18 -17.30
CA GLY A 190 4.02 -19.08 -15.91
C GLY A 190 3.77 -17.71 -15.26
N HIS A 191 3.41 -16.70 -16.05
CA HIS A 191 3.13 -15.34 -15.58
C HIS A 191 1.63 -15.17 -15.35
N VAL A 192 1.21 -15.11 -14.08
CA VAL A 192 -0.20 -15.16 -13.69
C VAL A 192 -0.71 -13.78 -13.30
N ILE A 193 -1.85 -13.38 -13.88
CA ILE A 193 -2.57 -12.15 -13.52
C ILE A 193 -4.01 -12.53 -13.14
N GLY A 194 -4.38 -12.30 -11.89
CA GLY A 194 -5.73 -12.45 -11.37
C GLY A 194 -6.31 -11.09 -10.97
N ALA A 195 -7.44 -10.69 -11.54
CA ALA A 195 -8.09 -9.41 -11.23
C ALA A 195 -9.58 -9.59 -10.99
N ARG A 196 -10.08 -9.16 -9.83
CA ARG A 196 -11.50 -9.29 -9.48
C ARG A 196 -12.06 -7.98 -8.92
N THR A 197 -13.28 -7.65 -9.33
CA THR A 197 -14.12 -6.62 -8.71
C THR A 197 -15.55 -7.15 -8.51
N GLY A 198 -16.29 -6.63 -7.55
CA GLY A 198 -17.73 -6.84 -7.41
C GLY A 198 -18.52 -5.89 -8.32
N ASP A 199 -18.25 -4.59 -8.23
CA ASP A 199 -18.78 -3.55 -9.11
C ASP A 199 -17.62 -2.68 -9.63
N GLY A 200 -17.44 -2.61 -10.95
CA GLY A 200 -16.43 -1.79 -11.59
C GLY A 200 -15.76 -2.43 -12.80
N LYS A 201 -14.87 -1.65 -13.44
CA LYS A 201 -14.13 -2.10 -14.61
C LYS A 201 -12.85 -2.82 -14.20
N VAL A 202 -12.57 -3.96 -14.83
CA VAL A 202 -11.25 -4.59 -14.82
C VAL A 202 -10.53 -4.27 -16.13
N THR A 203 -9.36 -3.66 -16.05
CA THR A 203 -8.49 -3.37 -17.19
C THR A 203 -7.13 -4.01 -16.98
N VAL A 204 -6.68 -4.83 -17.94
CA VAL A 204 -5.33 -5.39 -17.99
C VAL A 204 -4.71 -5.05 -19.34
N ARG A 205 -3.65 -4.25 -19.34
CA ARG A 205 -3.03 -3.75 -20.57
C ARG A 205 -1.52 -3.77 -20.50
N THR A 206 -0.90 -3.64 -21.66
CA THR A 206 0.55 -3.43 -21.73
C THR A 206 0.86 -1.99 -21.29
N ALA A 207 1.89 -1.80 -20.47
CA ALA A 207 2.47 -0.49 -20.20
C ALA A 207 2.99 0.13 -21.51
N ASN A 208 2.80 1.44 -21.69
CA ASN A 208 3.24 2.16 -22.89
C ASN A 208 4.75 2.40 -22.89
#